data_AF-A0A9E5RGF9-F1
#
_entry.id   AF-A0A9E5RGF9-F1
#
_cell.length_a   1.000
_cell.length_b   1.000
_cell.length_c   1.000
_cell.angle_alpha   90.00
_cell.angle_beta   90.00
_cell.angle_gamma   90.00
#
_symmetry.space_group_name_H-M   'P 1'
#
loop_
_entity.id
_entity.type
_entity.pdbx_description
1 polymer ?
#
loop_
_entity_poly.entity_id
_entity_poly.type
_entity_poly.pdbx_seq_one_letter_code
_entity_poly.pdbx_strand_id
1 'polypeptide(L)'
;MPYTLSAAKLQTYYHCPQAYYFRYERRIQGAAFFGSAALGTSLHQALAQIYQDWHYQDAIPRYEWIEYCWSRQNKDLTANQMAEGRSILKRYYTDFIVSQSV
;
A
#
# COMPACT_ATOMS: atom_id res chain seq x y z
N MET A 1 16.01 -24.33 4.54
CA MET A 1 16.35 -23.40 5.65
C MET A 1 15.06 -23.07 6.38
N PRO A 2 15.01 -23.10 7.73
CA PRO A 2 13.84 -22.66 8.46
C PRO A 2 13.60 -21.17 8.16
N TYR A 3 12.37 -20.82 7.77
CA TYR A 3 11.98 -19.43 7.58
C TYR A 3 12.06 -18.72 8.93
N THR A 4 13.12 -17.96 9.18
CA THR A 4 13.30 -17.27 10.47
C THR A 4 12.37 -16.07 10.53
N LEU A 5 11.29 -16.27 11.27
CA LEU A 5 10.28 -15.27 11.56
C LEU A 5 10.71 -14.51 12.82
N SER A 6 11.07 -13.23 12.67
CA SER A 6 11.47 -12.36 13.78
C SER A 6 10.31 -11.46 14.22
N ALA A 7 10.36 -10.97 15.46
CA ALA A 7 9.37 -10.01 15.95
C ALA A 7 9.25 -8.76 15.03
N ALA A 8 10.38 -8.25 14.51
CA ALA A 8 10.38 -7.12 13.59
C ALA A 8 9.69 -7.41 12.24
N LYS A 9 9.87 -8.63 11.70
CA LYS A 9 9.19 -9.10 10.50
C LYS A 9 7.67 -9.16 10.73
N LEU A 10 7.26 -9.74 11.84
CA LEU A 10 5.85 -9.80 12.25
C LEU A 10 5.25 -8.40 12.41
N GLN A 11 5.93 -7.51 13.11
CA GLN A 11 5.45 -6.14 13.32
C GLN A 11 5.28 -5.38 11.99
N THR A 12 6.21 -5.58 11.05
CA THR A 12 6.09 -4.98 9.71
C THR A 12 4.88 -5.55 8.96
N TYR A 13 4.67 -6.86 9.01
CA TYR A 13 3.52 -7.51 8.40
C TYR A 13 2.20 -7.00 8.99
N TYR A 14 2.11 -6.94 10.32
CA TYR A 14 0.94 -6.40 11.02
C TYR A 14 0.67 -4.94 10.69
N HIS A 15 1.70 -4.12 10.41
CA HIS A 15 1.50 -2.71 10.05
C HIS A 15 1.13 -2.52 8.57
N CYS A 16 1.80 -3.22 7.66
CA CYS A 16 1.50 -3.19 6.24
C CYS A 16 2.04 -4.48 5.59
N PRO A 17 1.16 -5.43 5.22
CA PRO A 17 1.56 -6.69 4.58
C PRO A 17 2.38 -6.45 3.31
N GLN A 18 2.05 -5.41 2.56
CA GLN A 18 2.74 -5.10 1.31
C GLN A 18 4.16 -4.55 1.52
N ALA A 19 4.37 -3.76 2.59
CA ALA A 19 5.71 -3.32 2.98
C ALA A 19 6.58 -4.51 3.40
N TYR A 20 5.99 -5.47 4.13
CA TYR A 20 6.65 -6.73 4.47
C TYR A 20 7.07 -7.51 3.21
N TYR A 21 6.15 -7.69 2.26
CA TYR A 21 6.41 -8.39 1.01
C TYR A 21 7.59 -7.78 0.25
N PHE A 22 7.57 -6.47 0.01
CA PHE A 22 8.66 -5.83 -0.75
C PHE A 22 10.00 -5.85 -0.02
N ARG A 23 9.99 -5.66 1.30
CA ARG A 23 11.21 -5.57 2.11
C ARG A 23 11.86 -6.93 2.35
N TYR A 24 11.07 -7.94 2.74
CA TYR A 24 11.60 -9.22 3.23
C TYR A 24 11.51 -10.34 2.19
N GLU A 25 10.43 -10.39 1.40
CA GLU A 25 10.26 -11.42 0.36
C GLU A 25 10.97 -11.02 -0.93
N ARG A 26 10.78 -9.77 -1.40
CA ARG A 26 11.39 -9.27 -2.64
C ARG A 26 12.77 -8.63 -2.45
N ARG A 27 13.15 -8.32 -1.20
CA ARG A 27 14.42 -7.68 -0.83
C ARG A 27 14.71 -6.40 -1.63
N ILE A 28 13.66 -5.64 -1.96
CA ILE A 28 13.79 -4.38 -2.69
C ILE A 28 14.42 -3.36 -1.73
N GLN A 29 15.52 -2.74 -2.17
CA GLN A 29 16.15 -1.66 -1.43
C GLN A 29 15.28 -0.41 -1.53
N GLY A 30 15.04 0.26 -0.41
CA GLY A 30 14.20 1.46 -0.38
C GLY A 30 14.86 2.60 -1.17
N ALA A 31 14.15 3.17 -2.14
CA ALA A 31 14.52 4.45 -2.73
C ALA A 31 14.05 5.56 -1.79
N ALA A 32 15.00 6.35 -1.29
CA ALA A 32 14.73 7.44 -0.35
C ALA A 32 14.37 8.72 -1.11
N PHE A 33 13.19 8.79 -1.74
CA PHE A 33 12.59 10.10 -2.04
C PHE A 33 11.12 9.99 -2.43
N PHE A 34 10.25 10.54 -1.59
CA PHE A 34 8.96 11.05 -2.02
C PHE A 34 9.08 12.56 -2.08
N GLY A 35 8.65 13.19 -3.18
CA GLY A 35 8.69 14.65 -3.34
C GLY A 35 7.90 15.42 -2.27
N SER A 36 7.00 14.74 -1.56
CA SER A 36 6.31 15.24 -0.36
C SER A 36 6.17 14.14 0.69
N ALA A 37 6.70 14.39 1.90
CA ALA A 37 6.58 13.47 3.03
C ALA A 37 5.12 13.22 3.45
N ALA A 38 4.27 14.25 3.36
CA ALA A 38 2.85 14.14 3.68
C ALA A 38 2.11 13.22 2.70
N LEU A 39 2.29 13.43 1.38
CA LEU A 39 1.70 12.57 0.36
C LEU A 39 2.19 11.12 0.49
N GLY A 40 3.51 10.93 0.67
CA GLY A 40 4.08 9.61 0.92
C GLY A 40 3.42 8.93 2.12
N THR A 41 3.32 9.62 3.25
CA THR A 41 2.69 9.08 4.46
C THR A 41 1.24 8.67 4.23
N SER A 42 0.43 9.52 3.60
CA SER A 42 -0.96 9.21 3.26
C SER A 42 -1.09 8.01 2.32
N LEU A 43 -0.21 7.89 1.31
CA LEU A 43 -0.18 6.74 0.40
C LEU A 43 0.16 5.45 1.16
N HIS A 44 1.15 5.50 2.04
CA HIS A 44 1.55 4.35 2.85
C HIS A 44 0.43 3.91 3.80
N GLN A 45 -0.27 4.85 4.44
CA GLN A 45 -1.43 4.56 5.29
C GLN A 45 -2.60 3.98 4.48
N ALA A 46 -2.86 4.51 3.28
CA ALA A 46 -3.90 3.97 2.41
C ALA A 46 -3.58 2.53 1.98
N LEU A 47 -2.33 2.25 1.59
CA LEU A 47 -1.89 0.90 1.24
C LEU A 47 -1.95 -0.06 2.43
N ALA A 48 -1.51 0.38 3.61
CA ALA A 48 -1.65 -0.42 4.82
C ALA A 48 -3.11 -0.86 5.04
N GLN A 49 -4.03 0.09 4.97
CA GLN A 49 -5.46 -0.19 5.11
C GLN A 49 -6.00 -1.09 4.00
N ILE A 50 -5.62 -0.84 2.74
CA ILE A 50 -6.03 -1.66 1.59
C ILE A 50 -5.69 -3.12 1.81
N TYR A 51 -4.48 -3.43 2.30
CA TYR A 51 -4.01 -4.81 2.46
C TYR A 51 -4.36 -5.46 3.80
N GLN A 52 -4.71 -4.68 4.82
CA GLN A 52 -5.14 -5.21 6.14
C GLN A 52 -6.63 -5.56 6.17
N ASP A 53 -7.47 -4.64 5.71
CA ASP A 53 -8.92 -4.74 5.86
C ASP A 53 -9.58 -5.42 4.64
N TRP A 54 -8.79 -5.83 3.65
CA TRP A 54 -9.29 -6.51 2.47
C TRP A 54 -9.71 -7.95 2.79
N HIS A 55 -10.94 -8.25 2.40
CA HIS A 55 -11.59 -9.54 2.63
C HIS A 55 -10.94 -10.67 1.82
N TYR A 56 -10.47 -11.71 2.50
CA TYR A 56 -9.77 -12.85 1.90
C TYR A 56 -10.56 -13.64 0.86
N GLN A 57 -11.89 -13.51 0.81
CA GLN A 57 -12.73 -14.20 -0.18
C GLN A 57 -12.81 -13.45 -1.52
N ASP A 58 -12.43 -12.18 -1.54
CA ASP A 58 -12.32 -11.41 -2.78
C ASP A 58 -10.88 -11.50 -3.25
N ALA A 59 -10.60 -12.28 -4.30
CA ALA A 59 -9.22 -12.47 -4.80
C ALA A 59 -8.60 -11.18 -5.37
N ILE A 60 -9.42 -10.19 -5.71
CA ILE A 60 -9.02 -8.84 -6.13
C ILE A 60 -9.96 -7.84 -5.46
N PRO A 61 -9.47 -6.80 -4.76
CA PRO A 61 -10.36 -5.79 -4.21
C PRO A 61 -10.96 -4.97 -5.35
N ARG A 62 -12.19 -4.51 -5.21
CA ARG A 62 -12.75 -3.59 -6.21
C ARG A 62 -12.08 -2.22 -6.13
N TYR A 63 -12.10 -1.45 -7.22
CA TYR A 63 -11.48 -0.13 -7.24
C TYR A 63 -12.11 0.83 -6.22
N GLU A 64 -13.42 0.70 -5.94
CA GLU A 64 -14.13 1.48 -4.94
C GLU A 64 -13.55 1.30 -3.53
N TRP A 65 -12.96 0.14 -3.23
CA TRP A 65 -12.26 -0.09 -1.97
C TRP A 65 -10.99 0.74 -1.86
N ILE A 66 -10.22 0.84 -2.95
CA ILE A 66 -9.00 1.67 -3.03
C ILE A 66 -9.38 3.13 -2.82
N GLU A 67 -10.45 3.58 -3.48
CA GLU A 67 -11.00 4.92 -3.36
C GLU A 67 -11.48 5.25 -1.94
N TYR A 68 -12.17 4.31 -1.30
CA TYR A 68 -12.59 4.43 0.09
C TYR A 68 -11.38 4.60 1.02
N CYS A 69 -10.37 3.75 0.90
CA CYS A 69 -9.15 3.85 1.71
C CYS A 69 -8.43 5.18 1.48
N TRP A 70 -8.33 5.62 0.22
CA TRP A 70 -7.70 6.91 -0.10
C TRP A 70 -8.43 8.09 0.55
N SER A 71 -9.77 8.12 0.47
CA SER A 71 -10.59 9.18 1.06
C SER A 71 -10.41 9.34 2.57
N ARG A 72 -10.01 8.28 3.26
CA ARG A 72 -9.78 8.30 4.72
C ARG A 72 -8.43 8.88 5.11
N GLN A 73 -7.41 8.68 4.27
CA GLN A 73 -6.01 8.97 4.59
C GLN A 73 -5.49 10.27 3.96
N ASN A 74 -6.31 10.97 3.17
CA ASN A 74 -5.89 12.16 2.41
C ASN A 74 -6.28 13.51 3.07
N LYS A 75 -6.77 13.51 4.31
CA LYS A 75 -7.38 14.68 4.98
C LYS A 75 -6.45 15.87 5.14
N ASP A 76 -5.15 15.62 5.30
CA ASP A 76 -4.15 16.66 5.56
C ASP A 76 -3.40 17.09 4.27
N LEU A 77 -3.94 16.75 3.10
CA LEU A 77 -3.32 17.01 1.81
C LEU A 77 -3.97 18.20 1.08
N THR A 78 -3.16 18.91 0.30
CA THR A 78 -3.66 19.89 -0.67
C THR A 78 -4.45 19.22 -1.78
N ALA A 79 -5.32 19.96 -2.48
CA ALA A 79 -6.08 19.43 -3.61
C ALA A 79 -5.21 18.78 -4.70
N ASN A 80 -4.04 19.38 -4.97
CA ASN A 80 -3.08 18.82 -5.93
C ASN A 80 -2.51 17.48 -5.46
N GLN A 81 -2.10 17.38 -4.19
CA GLN A 81 -1.61 16.12 -3.61
C GLN A 81 -2.71 15.05 -3.53
N MET A 82 -3.96 15.45 -3.26
CA MET A 82 -5.11 14.54 -3.27
C MET A 82 -5.34 13.93 -4.66
N ALA A 83 -5.27 14.75 -5.70
CA ALA A 83 -5.41 14.33 -7.09
C ALA A 83 -4.21 13.48 -7.57
N GLU A 84 -3.00 13.87 -7.18
CA GLU A 84 -1.77 13.12 -7.47
C GLU A 84 -1.79 11.73 -6.82
N GLY A 85 -2.07 11.66 -5.51
CA GLY A 85 -2.15 10.39 -4.78
C GLY A 85 -3.23 9.46 -5.33
N ARG A 86 -4.40 10.01 -5.71
CA ARG A 86 -5.44 9.24 -6.40
C ARG A 86 -4.95 8.65 -7.72
N SER A 87 -4.24 9.45 -8.51
CA SER A 87 -3.69 9.01 -9.80
C SER A 87 -2.63 7.91 -9.63
N ILE A 88 -1.77 8.04 -8.60
CA ILE A 88 -0.78 7.01 -8.22
C ILE A 88 -1.47 5.71 -7.82
N LEU A 89 -2.47 5.76 -6.94
CA LEU A 89 -3.21 4.57 -6.49
C LEU A 89 -3.99 3.91 -7.63
N LYS A 90 -4.59 4.71 -8.53
CA LYS A 90 -5.25 4.19 -9.73
C LYS A 90 -4.29 3.39 -10.61
N ARG A 91 -3.12 3.96 -10.91
CA ARG A 91 -2.09 3.27 -11.69
C ARG A 91 -1.59 2.02 -10.97
N TYR A 92 -1.37 2.10 -9.66
CA TYR A 92 -0.97 0.94 -8.86
C TYR A 92 -2.01 -0.18 -8.92
N TYR A 93 -3.30 0.17 -8.82
CA TYR A 93 -4.39 -0.80 -8.93
C TYR A 93 -4.40 -1.49 -10.30
N THR A 94 -4.36 -0.73 -11.39
CA THR A 94 -4.40 -1.29 -12.75
C THR A 94 -3.17 -2.12 -13.07
N ASP A 95 -1.99 -1.61 -12.72
CA ASP A 95 -0.73 -2.15 -13.21
C ASP A 95 -0.15 -3.23 -12.30
N PHE A 96 -0.60 -3.32 -11.04
CA PHE A 96 -0.05 -4.26 -10.04
C PHE A 96 -1.11 -5.15 -9.40
N ILE A 97 -2.24 -4.59 -8.93
CA ILE A 97 -3.24 -5.38 -8.20
C ILE A 97 -4.03 -6.27 -9.18
N VAL A 98 -4.52 -5.70 -10.28
CA VAL A 98 -5.31 -6.43 -11.30
C VAL A 98 -4.42 -7.27 -12.21
N SER A 99 -3.20 -6.83 -12.52
CA SER A 99 -2.30 -7.53 -13.45
C SER A 99 -1.68 -8.80 -12.87
N GLN A 100 -1.51 -8.89 -11.55
CA GLN A 100 -0.94 -10.08 -10.88
C GLN A 100 -1.95 -11.19 -10.66
N SER A 101 -3.21 -10.98 -11.04
CA SER A 101 -4.30 -11.93 -10.88
C SER A 101 -4.64 -12.69 -12.18
N VAL A 102 -3.84 -12.52 -13.24
CA VAL A 102 -3.98 -13.18 -14.55
C VAL A 102 -2.88 -14.21 -14.77
#